data_AF-A0A3D2Q7P6-F1
#
_entry.id   AF-A0A3D2Q7P6-F1
#
_cell.length_a   1.000
_cell.length_b   1.000
_cell.length_c   1.000
_cell.angle_alpha   90.00
_cell.angle_beta   90.00
_cell.angle_gamma   90.00
#
_symmetry.space_group_name_H-M   'P 1'
#
loop_
_entity.id
_entity.type
_entity.pdbx_description
1 polymer ?
#
loop_
_entity_poly.entity_id
_entity_poly.type
_entity_poly.pdbx_seq_one_letter_code
_entity_poly.pdbx_strand_id
1 'polypeptide(L)' 'MTKIKWLGHACFQITSAQGKVIIIDPWLEGNPTAACGVNDINTAHLVLVTHDHFDHIANA' A
#
# COMPACT_ATOMS: atom_id res chain seq x y z
N MET A 1 0.49 -16.73 -9.33
CA MET A 1 -0.21 -16.80 -8.02
C MET A 1 -0.34 -15.39 -7.48
N THR A 2 -1.50 -15.04 -6.92
CA THR A 2 -1.68 -13.73 -6.26
C THR A 2 -0.99 -13.74 -4.91
N LYS A 3 -0.28 -12.66 -4.59
CA LYS A 3 0.38 -12.45 -3.30
C LYS A 3 -0.19 -11.20 -2.64
N ILE A 4 -0.40 -11.26 -1.33
CA ILE A 4 -0.82 -10.12 -0.52
C ILE A 4 0.24 -9.93 0.54
N LYS A 5 0.77 -8.70 0.63
CA LYS A 5 1.69 -8.27 1.68
C LYS A 5 0.98 -7.18 2.48
N TRP A 6 0.88 -7.38 3.78
CA TRP A 6 0.44 -6.34 4.70
C TRP A 6 1.60 -5.39 4.99
N LEU A 7 1.35 -4.09 4.91
CA LEU A 7 2.35 -3.04 5.10
C LEU A 7 2.12 -2.19 6.35
N GLY A 8 1.12 -2.51 7.16
CA GLY A 8 0.76 -1.78 8.38
C GLY A 8 -0.60 -1.10 8.26
N HIS A 9 -1.34 -0.97 9.37
CA HIS A 9 -2.71 -0.44 9.39
C HIS A 9 -3.60 -1.03 8.26
N ALA A 10 -4.19 -0.20 7.40
CA ALA A 10 -4.98 -0.57 6.23
C ALA A 10 -4.15 -0.68 4.94
N CYS A 11 -2.83 -0.51 5.01
CA CYS A 11 -1.96 -0.53 3.84
C CYS A 11 -1.65 -1.97 3.39
N PHE A 12 -1.99 -2.29 2.14
CA PHE A 12 -1.69 -3.59 1.53
C PHE A 12 -1.05 -3.42 0.16
N GLN A 13 -0.05 -4.26 -0.11
CA GLN A 13 0.43 -4.48 -1.46
C GLN A 13 -0.11 -5.82 -1.98
N ILE A 14 -0.86 -5.76 -3.09
CA ILE A 14 -1.32 -6.93 -3.82
C ILE A 14 -0.52 -7.05 -5.10
N THR A 15 0.13 -8.20 -5.29
CA THR A 15 0.71 -8.58 -6.58
C THR A 15 -0.18 -9.62 -7.22
N SER A 16 -0.84 -9.27 -8.33
CA SER A 16 -1.69 -10.19 -9.08
C SER A 16 -0.88 -11.33 -9.69
N ALA A 17 -1.55 -12.40 -10.09
CA ALA A 17 -0.89 -13.52 -10.77
C ALA A 17 -0.15 -13.13 -12.06
N GLN A 18 -0.55 -12.02 -12.70
CA GLN A 18 0.07 -11.45 -13.90
C GLN A 18 1.11 -10.35 -13.59
N GLY A 19 1.43 -10.13 -12.31
CA GLY A 19 2.47 -9.18 -11.90
C GLY A 19 2.00 -7.73 -11.72
N LYS A 20 0.70 -7.44 -11.77
CA LYS A 20 0.19 -6.10 -11.43
C LYS A 20 0.35 -5.87 -9.94
N VAL A 21 1.01 -4.78 -9.58
CA VAL A 21 1.21 -4.31 -8.20
C VAL A 21 0.17 -3.25 -7.88
N ILE A 22 -0.64 -3.49 -6.86
CA ILE A 22 -1.71 -2.62 -6.39
C ILE A 22 -1.39 -2.25 -4.94
N ILE A 23 -1.43 -0.97 -4.61
CA ILE A 23 -1.32 -0.49 -3.23
C ILE A 23 -2.72 -0.03 -2.79
N ILE A 24 -3.15 -0.45 -1.61
CA ILE A 24 -4.40 -0.03 -0.99
C ILE A 24 -4.05 0.81 0.23
N ASP A 25 -4.74 1.95 0.41
CA ASP A 25 -4.66 2.85 1.58
C ASP A 25 -3.21 3.14 2.06
N PRO A 26 -2.41 3.86 1.26
CA PRO A 26 -0.96 4.00 1.45
C PRO A 26 -0.57 4.98 2.59
N TRP A 27 -0.87 4.65 3.84
CA TRP A 27 -0.26 5.34 4.99
C TRP A 27 1.01 4.62 5.46
N LEU A 28 2.16 5.08 4.96
CA LEU A 28 3.48 4.52 5.25
C LEU A 28 4.32 5.47 6.10
N GLU A 29 4.36 6.75 5.77
CA GLU A 29 5.11 7.73 6.55
C GLU A 29 4.33 8.15 7.80
N GLY A 30 4.98 8.03 8.96
CA GLY A 30 4.34 8.30 10.26
C GLY A 30 3.43 7.17 10.77
N ASN A 31 3.20 6.11 9.99
CA ASN A 31 2.53 4.91 10.48
C ASN A 31 3.48 4.12 11.40
N PRO A 32 3.16 3.94 12.70
CA PRO A 32 4.06 3.28 13.66
C PRO A 32 4.26 1.78 13.39
N THR A 33 3.45 1.20 12.50
CA THR A 33 3.50 -0.21 12.14
C THR A 33 3.91 -0.44 10.69
N ALA A 34 4.38 0.61 9.99
CA ALA A 34 4.79 0.52 8.60
C ALA A 34 5.89 -0.54 8.41
N ALA A 35 5.66 -1.50 7.51
CA ALA A 35 6.62 -2.55 7.21
C ALA A 35 7.76 -2.10 6.27
N CYS A 36 7.62 -0.91 5.67
CA CYS A 36 8.59 -0.28 4.78
C CYS A 36 8.30 1.23 4.65
N GLY A 37 9.25 1.99 4.10
CA GLY A 37 9.03 3.38 3.70
C GLY A 37 8.42 3.50 2.30
N VAL A 38 7.96 4.69 1.94
CA VAL A 38 7.46 5.00 0.58
C VAL A 38 8.51 4.68 -0.49
N ASN A 39 9.78 5.01 -0.23
CA ASN A 39 10.87 4.79 -1.18
C ASN A 39 11.22 3.31 -1.42
N ASP A 40 10.71 2.39 -0.62
CA ASP A 40 10.88 0.94 -0.83
C ASP A 40 9.89 0.39 -1.87
N ILE A 41 8.83 1.15 -2.20
CA ILE A 41 7.84 0.79 -3.22
C ILE A 41 8.29 1.31 -4.58
N ASN A 42 9.02 0.47 -5.30
CA ASN A 42 9.56 0.82 -6.63
C ASN A 42 8.49 0.85 -7.74
N THR A 43 7.34 0.19 -7.52
CA THR A 43 6.28 0.06 -8.54
C THR A 43 4.90 0.01 -7.88
N ALA A 44 4.00 0.89 -8.31
CA ALA A 44 2.55 0.77 -8.08
C ALA A 44 1.84 0.99 -9.42
N HIS A 45 1.10 -0.01 -9.90
CA HIS A 45 0.30 0.12 -11.12
C HIS A 45 -1.07 0.73 -10.85
N LEU A 46 -1.59 0.54 -9.63
CA LEU A 46 -2.80 1.14 -9.11
C LEU A 46 -2.59 1.51 -7.65
N VAL A 47 -3.13 2.65 -7.26
CA VAL A 47 -3.30 3.05 -5.86
C VAL A 47 -4.80 3.17 -5.64
N LEU A 48 -5.32 2.44 -4.67
CA LEU A 48 -6.75 2.42 -4.33
C LEU A 48 -6.91 2.98 -2.91
N VAL A 49 -7.80 3.96 -2.78
CA VAL A 49 -8.12 4.61 -1.51
C VAL A 49 -9.56 4.32 -1.17
N THR A 50 -9.81 3.81 0.04
CA THR A 50 -11.16 3.44 0.48
C THR A 50 -12.00 4.65 0.86
N HIS A 51 -11.41 5.62 1.56
CA HIS A 51 -12.03 6.90 1.96
C HIS A 51 -10.94 7.94 2.33
N ASP A 52 -11.33 9.17 2.64
CA ASP A 52 -10.46 10.34 2.74
C ASP A 52 -9.86 10.60 4.14
N HIS A 53 -10.00 9.68 5.09
CA HIS A 53 -9.29 9.79 6.36
C HIS A 53 -7.77 9.70 6.16
N PHE A 54 -7.02 10.48 6.97
CA PHE A 54 -5.58 10.66 6.77
C PHE A 54 -4.79 9.35 6.86
N ASP A 55 -5.22 8.42 7.72
CA ASP A 55 -4.62 7.10 7.93
C ASP A 55 -4.92 6.11 6.79
N HIS A 56 -5.67 6.54 5.78
CA HIS A 56 -5.94 5.81 4.54
C HIS A 56 -5.35 6.50 3.30
N ILE A 57 -5.59 7.80 3.10
CA ILE A 57 -5.17 8.50 1.87
C ILE A 57 -3.69 8.91 1.84
N ALA A 58 -3.07 9.16 3.00
CA ALA A 58 -1.74 9.75 3.20
C ALA A 58 -0.80 9.82 1.98
N ASN A 59 -0.03 8.76 1.70
CA ASN A 59 1.03 8.76 0.69
C ASN A 59 0.55 8.29 -0.69
N ALA A 60 -0.72 8.53 -1.03
CA ALA A 60 -1.30 8.21 -2.34
C ALA A 60 -0.81 9.13 -3.47
#